data_AF-A0ABC8QUC2-F1
#
_entry.id   AF-A0ABC8QUC2-F1
#
_cell.length_a   1.000
_cell.length_b   1.000
_cell.length_c   1.000
_cell.angle_alpha   90.00
_cell.angle_beta   90.00
_cell.angle_gamma   90.00
#
_symmetry.space_group_name_H-M   'P 1'
#
loop_
_entity.id
_entity.type
_entity.pdbx_description
1 polymer ?
#
loop_
_entity_poly.entity_id
_entity_poly.type
_entity_poly.pdbx_seq_one_letter_code
_entity_poly.pdbx_strand_id
1 'polypeptide(L)'
;MKFSRSVLIKLLVVQCLAVLCVSQNFDFYYFVQMWPGSYCDTRQSCCYPKTGKPAEDFSIHGLWPNYNDGKYPQNCDRGNYFDESKVPN
;
A
#
# COMPACT_ATOMS: atom_id res chain seq x y z
N MET A 1 17.36 28.23 31.00
CA MET A 1 17.54 28.54 29.56
C MET A 1 16.18 28.93 28.98
N LYS A 2 16.01 30.16 28.46
CA LYS A 2 14.77 30.57 27.79
C LYS A 2 14.83 30.08 26.34
N PHE A 3 14.15 28.98 26.03
CA PHE A 3 13.97 28.59 24.63
C PHE A 3 13.12 29.66 23.94
N SER A 4 13.75 30.42 23.04
CA SER A 4 13.03 31.39 22.22
C SER A 4 11.96 30.66 21.41
N ARG A 5 10.74 31.21 21.38
CA ARG A 5 9.63 30.67 20.58
C ARG A 5 10.02 30.45 19.12
N SER A 6 10.96 31.26 18.60
CA SER A 6 11.55 31.09 17.26
C SER A 6 12.36 29.80 17.12
N VAL A 7 13.12 29.41 18.14
CA VAL A 7 13.91 28.15 18.13
C VAL A 7 12.98 26.94 18.12
N LEU A 8 11.89 26.98 18.90
CA LEU A 8 10.89 25.91 18.92
C LEU A 8 10.19 25.77 17.56
N ILE A 9 9.81 26.87 16.92
CA ILE A 9 9.21 26.86 15.58
C ILE A 9 10.18 26.28 14.55
N LYS A 10 11.46 26.68 14.58
CA LYS A 10 12.47 26.16 13.66
C LYS A 10 12.69 24.66 13.85
N LEU A 11 12.75 24.18 15.10
CA LEU A 11 12.88 22.76 15.40
C LEU A 11 11.68 21.95 14.90
N LEU A 12 10.46 22.47 15.09
CA LEU A 12 9.25 21.83 14.59
C LEU A 12 9.26 21.72 13.05
N VAL A 13 9.64 22.80 12.35
CA VAL A 13 9.72 22.80 10.88
C VAL A 13 10.77 21.80 10.38
N VAL A 14 11.95 21.75 11.01
CA VAL A 14 13.00 20.79 10.66
C VAL A 14 12.53 19.36 10.87
N GLN A 15 11.80 19.09 11.97
CA GLN A 15 11.25 17.77 12.25
C GLN A 15 10.19 17.35 11.21
N CYS A 16 9.29 18.25 10.81
CA CYS A 16 8.33 17.98 9.75
C CYS A 16 8.99 17.67 8.40
N LEU A 17 10.02 18.44 8.02
CA LEU A 17 10.77 18.22 6.78
C LEU A 17 11.52 16.88 6.80
N ALA A 18 12.12 16.51 7.93
CA ALA A 18 12.81 15.22 8.06
C ALA A 18 11.88 14.02 7.84
N VAL A 19 10.62 14.08 8.29
CA VAL A 19 9.62 13.03 8.06
C VAL A 19 9.30 12.85 6.57
N LEU A 20 9.17 13.95 5.83
CA LEU A 20 8.89 13.92 4.39
C LEU A 20 10.02 13.30 3.58
N CYS A 21 11.28 13.48 4.01
CA CYS A 21 12.44 12.91 3.33
C CYS A 21 12.59 11.39 3.48
N VAL A 22 11.94 10.78 4.48
CA VAL A 22 12.06 9.34 4.79
C VAL A 22 10.96 8.50 4.11
N SER A 23 9.89 9.13 3.62
CA SER A 23 8.85 8.41 2.86
C SER A 23 9.41 7.87 1.55
N GLN A 24 9.19 6.59 1.27
CA GLN A 24 9.43 6.07 -0.07
C GLN A 24 8.46 6.75 -1.03
N ASN A 25 9.01 7.26 -2.13
CA ASN A 25 8.26 8.06 -3.09
C ASN A 25 7.60 7.16 -4.15
N PHE A 26 6.41 7.53 -4.60
CA PHE A 26 5.71 6.99 -5.76
C PHE A 26 4.73 8.06 -6.25
N ASP A 27 4.31 7.99 -7.51
CA ASP A 27 3.55 9.08 -8.14
C ASP A 27 2.04 8.88 -8.01
N PHE A 28 1.56 7.65 -8.16
CA PHE A 28 0.13 7.33 -8.09
C PHE A 28 -0.11 5.87 -7.68
N TYR A 29 -1.37 5.52 -7.43
CA TYR A 29 -1.79 4.15 -7.19
C TYR A 29 -2.58 3.60 -8.36
N TYR A 30 -2.29 2.35 -8.74
CA TYR A 30 -3.27 1.52 -9.42
C TYR A 30 -4.14 0.80 -8.38
N PHE A 31 -5.44 1.08 -8.40
CA PHE A 31 -6.43 0.24 -7.74
C PHE A 31 -6.94 -0.80 -8.75
N VAL A 32 -6.46 -2.04 -8.60
CA VAL A 32 -6.69 -3.11 -9.58
C VAL A 32 -7.73 -4.08 -9.05
N GLN A 33 -8.76 -4.28 -9.87
CA GLN A 33 -9.83 -5.23 -9.63
C GLN A 33 -9.75 -6.37 -10.64
N MET A 34 -10.25 -7.55 -10.26
CA MET A 34 -10.23 -8.77 -11.06
C MET A 34 -11.63 -9.37 -11.15
N TRP A 35 -11.97 -9.92 -12.31
CA TRP A 35 -13.20 -10.71 -12.47
C TRP A 35 -12.92 -12.19 -12.19
N PRO A 36 -13.47 -12.79 -11.11
CA PRO A 36 -13.19 -14.17 -10.73
C PRO A 36 -13.56 -15.19 -11.81
N GLY A 37 -14.63 -14.92 -12.58
CA GLY A 37 -15.06 -15.79 -13.67
C GLY A 37 -13.99 -15.94 -14.75
N SER A 38 -13.36 -14.84 -15.18
CA SER A 38 -12.29 -14.88 -16.18
C SER A 38 -10.99 -15.47 -15.64
N TYR A 39 -10.73 -15.35 -14.35
CA TYR A 39 -9.56 -15.98 -13.72
C TYR A 39 -9.69 -17.51 -13.70
N CYS A 40 -10.88 -18.00 -13.38
CA CYS A 40 -11.16 -19.43 -13.25
C CYS A 40 -11.46 -20.15 -14.58
N ASP A 41 -11.90 -19.43 -15.62
CA ASP A 41 -12.21 -20.01 -16.94
C ASP A 41 -10.98 -20.01 -17.87
N THR A 42 -9.87 -20.56 -17.37
CA THR A 42 -8.63 -20.73 -18.15
C THR A 42 -8.18 -22.18 -18.15
N ARG A 43 -7.11 -22.51 -18.89
CA ARG A 43 -6.49 -23.83 -18.80
C ARG A 43 -5.77 -24.08 -17.47
N GLN A 44 -5.57 -23.04 -16.67
CA GLN A 44 -4.99 -23.16 -15.34
C GLN A 44 -6.08 -23.53 -14.34
N SER A 45 -5.74 -24.34 -13.35
CA SER A 45 -6.68 -24.65 -12.28
C SER A 45 -6.90 -23.45 -11.37
N CYS A 46 -8.11 -23.32 -10.84
CA CYS A 46 -8.42 -22.39 -9.76
C CYS A 46 -9.10 -23.12 -8.60
N CYS A 47 -8.99 -22.55 -7.40
CA CYS A 47 -9.64 -23.07 -6.20
C CYS A 47 -10.46 -21.97 -5.54
N TYR A 48 -11.66 -22.31 -5.06
CA TYR A 48 -12.42 -21.39 -4.23
C TYR A 48 -11.83 -21.28 -2.83
N PRO A 49 -12.00 -20.11 -2.16
CA PRO A 49 -11.67 -19.97 -0.75
C PRO A 49 -12.43 -20.97 0.14
N LYS A 50 -11.94 -21.19 1.35
CA LYS A 50 -12.61 -22.05 2.35
C LYS A 50 -14.02 -21.56 2.72
N THR A 51 -14.30 -20.27 2.49
CA THR A 51 -15.60 -19.65 2.72
C THR A 51 -16.61 -19.92 1.60
N GLY A 52 -16.22 -20.62 0.53
CA GLY A 52 -17.09 -21.01 -0.58
C GLY A 52 -16.84 -20.22 -1.87
N LYS A 53 -17.73 -20.41 -2.87
CA LYS A 53 -17.69 -19.70 -4.15
C LYS A 53 -17.83 -18.19 -3.90
N PRO A 54 -16.93 -17.33 -4.41
CA PRO A 54 -17.08 -15.88 -4.31
C PRO A 54 -18.36 -15.37 -4.99
N ALA A 55 -18.80 -14.17 -4.60
CA ALA A 55 -19.86 -13.47 -5.31
C ALA A 55 -19.48 -13.22 -6.78
N GLU A 56 -20.48 -13.12 -7.64
CA GLU A 56 -20.31 -12.79 -9.06
C GLU A 56 -20.13 -11.28 -9.25
N ASP A 57 -19.05 -10.77 -8.64
CA ASP A 57 -18.65 -9.37 -8.67
C ASP A 57 -17.13 -9.25 -8.85
N PHE A 58 -16.65 -8.04 -9.15
CA PHE A 58 -15.23 -7.75 -9.16
C PHE A 58 -14.63 -7.90 -7.76
N SER A 59 -13.52 -8.63 -7.67
CA SER A 59 -12.73 -8.74 -6.46
C SER A 59 -11.52 -7.80 -6.51
N ILE A 60 -11.03 -7.41 -5.33
CA ILE A 60 -9.80 -6.63 -5.22
C ILE A 60 -8.63 -7.55 -5.53
N HIS A 61 -7.80 -7.18 -6.52
CA HIS A 61 -6.54 -7.85 -6.79
C HIS A 61 -5.40 -7.19 -6.02
N GLY A 62 -5.35 -5.85 -6.01
CA GLY A 62 -4.34 -5.13 -5.23
C GLY A 62 -4.40 -3.62 -5.40
N LEU A 63 -3.67 -2.95 -4.51
CA LEU A 63 -3.41 -1.51 -4.54
C LEU A 63 -1.89 -1.33 -4.72
N TRP A 64 -1.46 -0.82 -5.86
CA TRP A 64 -0.04 -0.82 -6.25
C TRP A 64 0.49 0.60 -6.43
N PRO A 65 1.50 1.02 -5.64
CA PRO A 65 2.22 2.26 -5.91
C PRO A 65 2.95 2.16 -7.26
N ASN A 66 2.97 3.24 -8.02
CA ASN A 66 3.53 3.26 -9.37
C ASN A 66 4.15 4.63 -9.70
N TYR A 67 4.99 4.68 -10.72
CA TYR A 67 5.62 5.91 -11.22
C TYR A 67 5.07 6.28 -12.60
N ASN A 68 5.12 7.56 -12.94
CA ASN A 68 4.72 8.10 -14.25
C ASN A 68 5.60 7.59 -15.40
N ASP A 69 6.80 7.08 -15.10
CA ASP A 69 7.70 6.46 -16.08
C ASP A 69 7.35 4.99 -16.40
N GLY A 70 6.30 4.45 -15.78
CA GLY A 70 5.80 3.09 -15.96
C GLY A 70 6.50 2.03 -15.10
N LYS A 71 7.52 2.38 -14.32
CA LYS A 71 8.11 1.50 -13.30
C LYS A 71 7.33 1.56 -12.00
N TYR A 72 7.66 0.69 -11.05
CA TYR A 72 7.00 0.68 -9.74
C TYR A 72 7.95 0.24 -8.63
N PRO A 73 7.80 0.78 -7.41
CA PRO A 73 8.50 0.25 -6.25
C PRO A 73 7.84 -1.04 -5.77
N GLN A 74 8.66 -1.98 -5.27
CA GLN A 74 8.19 -3.22 -4.67
C GLN A 74 9.15 -3.67 -3.56
N ASN A 75 8.65 -4.44 -2.59
CA ASN A 75 9.43 -4.98 -1.46
C ASN A 75 10.20 -3.90 -0.69
N CYS A 76 9.56 -2.74 -0.51
CA CYS A 76 10.07 -1.50 0.07
C CYS A 76 10.71 -1.65 1.46
N ASP A 77 10.10 -2.48 2.30
CA ASP A 77 10.57 -2.79 3.65
C ASP A 77 10.43 -4.30 3.88
N ARG A 78 11.58 -4.99 3.93
CA ARG A 78 11.62 -6.46 4.12
C ARG A 78 11.51 -6.86 5.60
N GLY A 79 11.63 -5.92 6.53
CA GLY A 79 11.46 -6.15 7.97
C GLY A 79 10.04 -5.93 8.45
N ASN A 80 9.20 -5.25 7.65
CA ASN A 80 7.82 -4.97 7.96
C ASN A 80 6.88 -6.08 7.44
N TYR A 81 6.79 -7.16 8.21
CA TYR A 81 5.90 -8.28 7.91
C TYR A 81 4.42 -7.92 8.11
N PHE A 82 3.54 -8.58 7.35
CA PHE A 82 2.10 -8.45 7.52
C PHE A 82 1.67 -8.92 8.92
N ASP A 83 0.87 -8.11 9.60
CA ASP A 83 0.34 -8.35 10.93
C ASP A 83 -1.19 -8.28 10.88
N GLU A 84 -1.83 -9.45 10.89
CA GLU A 84 -3.28 -9.60 10.78
C GLU A 84 -4.02 -8.90 11.93
N SER A 85 -3.40 -8.75 13.11
CA SER A 85 -4.04 -8.09 14.26
C SER A 85 -4.33 -6.60 14.03
N LYS A 86 -3.68 -5.98 13.03
CA LYS A 86 -3.89 -4.58 12.65
C LYS A 86 -5.00 -4.39 11.63
N VAL A 87 -5.54 -5.47 11.07
CA VAL A 87 -6.67 -5.44 10.13
C VAL A 87 -7.75 -6.39 10.65
N PRO A 88 -8.38 -6.06 11.79
CA PRO A 88 -9.41 -6.92 12.36
C PRO A 88 -10.62 -6.99 11.41
N ASN A 89 -11.21 -8.19 11.34
CA ASN A 89 -12.48 -8.44 10.65
C ASN A 89 -13.67 -7.76 11.35
#